data_AF-A0AAW2TZM8-F1
#
_entry.id   AF-A0AAW2TZM8-F1
#
_cell.length_a   1.000
_cell.length_b   1.000
_cell.length_c   1.000
_cell.angle_alpha   90.00
_cell.angle_beta   90.00
_cell.angle_gamma   90.00
#
_symmetry.space_group_name_H-M   'P 1'
#
loop_
_entity.id
_entity.type
_entity.pdbx_description
1 polymer ?
#
loop_
_entity_poly.entity_id
_entity_poly.type
_entity_poly.pdbx_seq_one_letter_code
_entity_poly.pdbx_strand_id
1 'polypeptide(L)'
;MNFGVASLIGNAIGKFRDNEIDESGRSWGGSLRIRVAIDVTQTLIHALQICTTVVDEQVISFTYERLQNFCYLCGCLGHISAYYELQLKESVWPGNAAEA
;
A
#
# COMPACT_ATOMS: atom_id res chain seq x y z
N MET A 1 1.27 -18.00 -4.49
CA MET A 1 2.49 -17.16 -4.29
C MET A 1 2.73 -17.10 -2.79
N ASN A 2 3.97 -17.20 -2.28
CA ASN A 2 4.21 -17.29 -0.83
C ASN A 2 4.35 -15.92 -0.16
N PHE A 3 3.76 -15.73 1.01
CA PHE A 3 3.84 -14.51 1.85
C PHE A 3 5.27 -13.97 2.01
N GLY A 4 6.25 -14.86 2.17
CA GLY A 4 7.67 -14.48 2.32
C GLY A 4 8.22 -13.69 1.13
N VAL A 5 7.79 -14.03 -0.10
CA VAL A 5 8.19 -13.31 -1.31
C VAL A 5 7.52 -11.93 -1.35
N ALA A 6 6.23 -11.86 -0.98
CA ALA A 6 5.49 -10.60 -0.92
C ALA A 6 6.12 -9.62 0.09
N SER A 7 6.50 -10.13 1.26
CA SER A 7 7.18 -9.34 2.30
C SER A 7 8.55 -8.85 1.84
N LEU A 8 9.34 -9.71 1.19
CA LEU A 8 10.67 -9.36 0.69
C LEU A 8 10.60 -8.27 -0.39
N ILE A 9 9.71 -8.43 -1.38
CA ILE A 9 9.50 -7.43 -2.43
C ILE A 9 8.97 -6.13 -1.83
N GLY A 10 7.98 -6.21 -0.94
CA GLY A 10 7.42 -5.03 -0.28
C GLY A 10 8.45 -4.25 0.52
N ASN A 11 9.34 -4.95 1.22
CA ASN A 11 10.43 -4.35 1.99
C ASN A 11 11.55 -3.75 1.11
N ALA A 12 11.70 -4.21 -0.13
CA ALA A 12 12.60 -3.58 -1.10
C ALA A 12 12.03 -2.26 -1.66
N ILE A 13 10.70 -2.10 -1.67
CA ILE A 13 10.04 -0.88 -2.16
C ILE A 13 9.86 0.15 -1.03
N GLY A 14 9.55 -0.30 0.19
CA GLY A 14 9.28 0.55 1.35
C GLY A 14 8.99 -0.32 2.58
N LYS A 15 8.21 0.14 3.55
CA LYS A 15 7.84 -0.70 4.70
C LYS A 15 6.63 -1.57 4.35
N PHE A 16 6.81 -2.88 4.20
CA PHE A 16 5.69 -3.81 3.95
C PHE A 16 4.63 -3.70 5.06
N ARG A 17 3.35 -3.69 4.66
CA ARG A 17 2.20 -3.60 5.57
C ARG A 17 1.31 -4.82 5.47
N ASP A 18 0.94 -5.20 4.25
CA ASP A 18 -0.07 -6.22 4.01
C ASP A 18 0.00 -6.74 2.57
N ASN A 19 -0.71 -7.82 2.28
CA ASN A 19 -0.78 -8.44 0.96
C ASN A 19 -2.14 -9.13 0.76
N GLU A 20 -2.60 -9.17 -0.49
CA GLU A 20 -3.86 -9.83 -0.85
C GLU A 20 -3.62 -11.32 -1.18
N ILE A 21 -3.05 -12.07 -0.22
CA ILE A 21 -2.90 -13.53 -0.32
C ILE A 21 -3.76 -14.14 0.80
N ASP A 22 -4.66 -15.06 0.44
CA ASP A 22 -5.49 -15.79 1.40
C ASP A 22 -4.65 -16.80 2.23
N GLU A 23 -5.25 -17.38 3.26
CA GLU A 23 -4.61 -18.42 4.08
C GLU A 23 -4.20 -19.67 3.27
N SER A 24 -4.80 -19.85 2.08
CA SER A 24 -4.48 -20.92 1.14
C SER A 24 -3.38 -20.54 0.14
N GLY A 25 -2.76 -19.37 0.24
CA GLY A 25 -1.69 -18.91 -0.65
C GLY A 25 -2.16 -18.41 -2.02
N ARG A 26 -3.46 -18.16 -2.19
CA ARG A 26 -4.11 -17.68 -3.41
C ARG A 26 -4.28 -16.17 -3.36
N SER A 27 -3.96 -15.50 -4.45
CA SER A 27 -4.26 -14.09 -4.67
C SER A 27 -5.49 -13.92 -5.54
N TRP A 28 -6.19 -12.81 -5.39
CA TRP A 28 -7.29 -12.45 -6.28
C TRP A 28 -6.76 -11.86 -7.60
N GLY A 29 -6.96 -12.56 -8.72
CA GLY A 29 -6.56 -12.09 -10.06
C GLY A 29 -5.16 -12.52 -10.50
N GLY A 30 -4.70 -11.94 -11.62
CA GLY A 30 -3.44 -12.31 -12.30
C GLY A 30 -2.19 -11.60 -11.78
N SER A 31 -2.28 -10.83 -10.71
CA SER A 31 -1.16 -10.07 -10.13
C SER A 31 -1.15 -10.15 -8.60
N LEU A 32 0.04 -9.98 -8.01
CA LEU A 32 0.19 -9.88 -6.57
C LEU A 32 0.02 -8.41 -6.14
N ARG A 33 -0.96 -8.15 -5.28
CA ARG A 33 -1.13 -6.85 -4.64
C ARG A 33 -0.51 -6.84 -3.26
N ILE A 34 0.33 -5.85 -3.02
CA ILE A 34 0.99 -5.61 -1.75
C ILE A 34 0.72 -4.18 -1.30
N ARG A 35 0.52 -3.98 0.00
CA ARG A 35 0.47 -2.67 0.64
C ARG A 35 1.82 -2.37 1.27
N VAL A 36 2.38 -1.23 0.90
CA VAL A 36 3.69 -0.77 1.35
C VAL A 36 3.56 0.68 1.78
N ALA A 37 4.14 1.03 2.93
CA ALA A 37 4.31 2.42 3.34
C ALA A 37 5.59 2.97 2.71
N ILE A 38 5.45 4.00 1.88
CA ILE A 38 6.54 4.60 1.09
C ILE A 38 6.66 6.06 1.50
N ASP A 39 7.89 6.57 1.56
CA ASP A 39 8.16 8.00 1.68
C ASP A 39 7.92 8.68 0.33
N VAL A 40 6.85 9.46 0.25
CA VAL A 40 6.43 10.16 -0.98
C VAL A 40 7.36 11.28 -1.40
N THR A 41 8.33 11.67 -0.56
CA THR A 41 9.37 12.64 -0.92
C THR A 41 10.46 12.01 -1.79
N GLN A 42 10.52 10.68 -1.84
CA GLN A 42 11.44 9.92 -2.66
C GLN A 42 10.79 9.50 -3.99
N THR A 43 11.62 9.20 -4.98
CA THR A 43 11.14 8.72 -6.27
C THR A 43 10.47 7.35 -6.14
N LEU A 44 9.30 7.19 -6.74
CA LEU A 44 8.60 5.90 -6.77
C LEU A 44 9.38 4.89 -7.64
N ILE A 45 9.55 3.69 -7.11
CA ILE A 45 10.25 2.59 -7.78
C ILE A 45 9.31 1.94 -8.81
N HIS A 46 9.64 1.99 -10.09
CA HIS A 46 8.78 1.41 -11.15
C HIS A 46 9.14 -0.03 -11.51
N ALA A 47 10.36 -0.45 -11.21
CA ALA A 47 10.83 -1.82 -11.44
C ALA A 47 11.87 -2.22 -10.40
N LEU A 48 11.91 -3.49 -10.04
CA LEU A 48 12.90 -4.08 -9.16
C LEU A 48 13.56 -5.26 -9.86
N GLN A 49 14.89 -5.25 -9.87
CA GLN A 49 15.68 -6.41 -10.26
C GLN A 49 15.81 -7.33 -9.05
N ILE A 50 15.35 -8.57 -9.21
CA ILE A 50 15.47 -9.62 -8.20
C ILE A 50 16.38 -10.73 -8.72
N CYS A 51 17.31 -11.15 -7.87
CA CYS A 51 18.17 -12.29 -8.12
C CYS A 51 17.66 -13.44 -7.27
N THR A 52 17.29 -14.55 -7.90
CA THR A 52 16.86 -15.77 -7.18
C THR A 52 17.94 -16.82 -7.35
N THR A 53 18.06 -17.75 -6.39
CA THR A 53 19.01 -18.88 -6.51
C THR A 53 18.66 -19.87 -7.63
N VAL A 54 17.46 -19.75 -8.22
CA VAL A 54 16.88 -20.70 -9.19
C VAL A 54 16.79 -20.11 -10.60
N VAL A 55 16.73 -18.78 -10.74
CA VAL A 55 16.56 -18.08 -12.02
C VAL A 55 17.52 -16.89 -12.03
N ASP A 56 18.18 -16.69 -13.18
CA ASP A 56 18.99 -15.49 -13.45
C ASP A 56 18.18 -14.20 -13.24
N GLU A 57 18.88 -13.07 -13.17
CA GLU A 57 18.29 -11.74 -12.89
C GLU A 57 16.96 -11.51 -13.59
N GLN A 58 15.91 -11.33 -12.80
CA GLN A 58 14.57 -11.04 -13.30
C GLN A 58 14.18 -9.62 -12.89
N VAL A 59 13.74 -8.82 -13.86
CA VAL A 59 13.17 -7.50 -13.59
C VAL A 59 11.67 -7.64 -13.46
N ILE A 60 11.13 -7.29 -12.31
CA ILE A 60 9.69 -7.18 -12.07
C ILE A 60 9.29 -5.72 -12.24
N SER A 61 8.33 -5.45 -13.12
CA SER A 61 7.67 -4.16 -13.22
C SER A 61 6.51 -4.05 -12.23
N PHE A 62 6.34 -2.86 -11.65
CA PHE A 62 5.24 -2.57 -10.74
C PHE A 62 4.24 -1.62 -11.38
N THR A 63 2.97 -1.84 -11.04
CA THR A 63 1.90 -0.89 -11.32
C THR A 63 1.37 -0.41 -9.99
N TYR A 64 1.39 0.91 -9.77
CA TYR A 64 0.76 1.51 -8.61
C TYR A 64 -0.74 1.57 -8.81
N GLU A 65 -1.50 1.20 -7.78
CA GLU A 65 -2.92 1.51 -7.77
C GLU A 65 -3.12 3.03 -7.75
N ARG A 66 -4.18 3.48 -8.42
CA ARG A 66 -4.52 4.91 -8.47
C ARG A 66 -4.73 5.41 -7.05
N LEU A 67 -4.02 6.48 -6.67
CA LEU A 67 -4.19 7.11 -5.37
C LEU A 67 -5.68 7.43 -5.15
N GLN A 68 -6.24 6.93 -4.04
CA GLN A 68 -7.62 7.22 -3.66
C GLN A 68 -7.79 8.73 -3.42
N ASN A 69 -9.04 9.18 -3.27
CA ASN A 69 -9.36 10.59 -3.03
C ASN A 69 -8.49 11.17 -1.90
N PHE A 70 -7.62 12.11 -2.23
CA PHE A 70 -6.74 12.80 -1.30
C PHE A 70 -7.29 14.20 -1.03
N CYS A 71 -7.47 14.52 0.25
CA CYS A 71 -7.95 15.82 0.66
C CYS A 71 -6.78 16.78 0.86
N TYR A 72 -6.66 17.78 -0.03
CA TYR A 72 -5.63 18.81 0.07
C TYR A 72 -5.78 19.74 1.29
N LEU A 73 -6.94 19.75 1.96
CA LEU A 73 -7.14 20.53 3.17
C LEU A 73 -6.59 19.84 4.42
N CYS A 74 -6.80 18.52 4.58
CA CYS A 74 -6.40 17.80 5.80
C CYS A 74 -5.21 16.83 5.60
N GLY A 75 -4.80 16.58 4.36
CA GLY A 75 -3.71 15.64 4.05
C GLY A 75 -4.06 14.16 4.21
N CYS A 76 -5.35 13.80 4.30
CA CYS A 76 -5.79 12.41 4.48
C CYS A 76 -6.38 11.83 3.18
N LEU A 77 -6.26 10.50 3.04
CA LEU A 77 -6.94 9.72 2.00
C LEU A 77 -8.37 9.37 2.42
N GLY A 78 -9.25 9.16 1.45
CA GLY A 78 -10.63 8.69 1.64
C GLY A 78 -11.72 9.74 1.45
N HIS A 79 -11.36 11.01 1.18
CA HIS A 79 -12.33 12.07 0.89
C HIS A 79 -11.73 13.19 0.03
N ILE A 80 -12.60 14.07 -0.49
CA ILE A 80 -12.24 15.24 -1.29
C ILE A 80 -12.61 16.49 -0.47
N SER A 81 -11.82 17.56 -0.57
CA SER A 81 -12.00 18.82 0.18
C SER A 81 -13.41 19.42 0.10
N ALA A 82 -14.17 19.15 -0.97
CA ALA A 82 -15.54 19.63 -1.13
C ALA A 82 -16.53 19.07 -0.09
N TYR A 83 -16.19 17.97 0.61
CA TYR A 83 -17.06 17.33 1.60
C TYR A 83 -16.73 17.72 3.06
N TYR A 84 -15.79 18.65 3.26
CA TYR A 84 -15.29 19.03 4.59
C TYR A 84 -16.38 19.59 5.52
N GLU A 85 -17.41 20.23 4.96
CA GLU A 85 -18.48 20.83 5.76
C GLU A 85 -19.55 19.83 6.25
N LEU A 86 -19.63 18.63 5.67
CA LEU A 86 -20.66 17.64 6.04
C LEU A 86 -20.17 16.56 7.00
N GLN A 87 -18.87 16.22 6.99
CA GLN A 87 -18.33 15.14 7.84
C GLN A 87 -17.92 15.59 9.25
N LEU A 88 -17.71 16.90 9.49
CA LEU A 88 -17.47 17.40 10.86
C LEU A 88 -18.68 17.22 11.79
N LYS A 89 -19.88 16.94 11.26
CA LYS A 89 -21.06 16.61 12.07
C LYS A 89 -21.26 15.13 12.34
N GLU A 90 -20.60 14.22 11.63
CA GLU A 90 -20.88 12.77 11.72
C GLU A 90 -19.68 11.88 12.03
N SER A 91 -18.43 12.34 11.92
CA SER A 91 -17.26 11.46 12.06
C SER A 91 -16.20 11.97 13.04
N VAL A 92 -16.58 12.22 14.30
CA VAL A 92 -15.66 11.90 15.40
C VAL A 92 -15.45 10.39 15.32
N TRP A 93 -14.35 9.95 14.70
CA TRP A 93 -13.91 8.57 14.83
C TRP A 93 -13.40 8.38 16.27
N PRO A 94 -13.96 7.44 17.05
CA PRO A 94 -13.57 7.24 18.44
C PRO A 94 -12.27 6.43 18.45
N GLY A 95 -11.13 7.10 18.31
CA GLY A 95 -9.86 6.42 18.18
C GLY A 95 -8.68 7.26 18.60
N ASN A 96 -8.78 7.87 19.79
CA ASN A 96 -7.68 8.21 20.73
C ASN A 96 -8.25 8.99 21.94
N ALA A 97 -9.20 8.40 22.67
CA ALA A 97 -9.72 8.94 23.92
C ALA A 97 -9.51 8.00 25.11
N ALA A 98 -8.50 7.13 25.05
CA ALA A 98 -8.14 6.22 26.13
C ALA A 98 -6.62 6.05 26.20
N GLU A 99 -5.93 7.11 26.59
CA GLU A 99 -4.58 7.09 27.19
C GLU A 99 -4.35 8.44 27.87
N ALA A 100 -4.96 8.60 29.05
CA ALA A 100 -4.69 9.62 30.06
C ALA A 100 -4.97 9.02 31.44
#